data_AF-A0A920VF39-F1
#
_entry.id   AF-A0A920VF39-F1
#
_cell.length_a   1.000
_cell.length_b   1.000
_cell.length_c   1.000
_cell.angle_alpha   90.00
_cell.angle_beta   90.00
_cell.angle_gamma   90.00
#
_symmetry.space_group_name_H-M   'P 1'
#
loop_
_entity.id
_entity.type
_entity.pdbx_description
1 polymer ?
#
loop_
_entity_poly.entity_id
_entity_poly.type
_entity_poly.pdbx_seq_one_letter_code
_entity_poly.pdbx_strand_id
1 'polypeptide(L)'
;MVSGADGVMLGTPFAQAQEAPGRGFNWGMANPHPELPRGTRISVGTKGSLKEILYGPTSKTDGTQNFVGALKVAMGMCGSYTIRDLHQAEMVIAPSIKTEGKFFQMNR
;
A
#
# COMPACT_ATOMS: atom_id res chain seq x y z
N MET A 1 -2.49 -8.53 -6.74
CA MET A 1 -3.12 -9.85 -6.63
C MET A 1 -3.85 -10.20 -7.92
N VAL A 2 -4.74 -9.35 -8.45
CA VAL A 2 -5.39 -9.55 -9.77
C VAL A 2 -4.40 -9.97 -10.88
N SER A 3 -3.20 -9.37 -10.94
CA SER A 3 -2.13 -9.74 -11.88
C SER A 3 -1.46 -11.12 -11.62
N GLY A 4 -2.06 -12.01 -10.82
CA GLY A 4 -1.55 -13.37 -10.54
C GLY A 4 -0.66 -13.53 -9.30
N ALA A 5 -0.47 -12.48 -8.49
CA ALA A 5 0.35 -12.57 -7.27
C ALA A 5 -0.41 -13.24 -6.11
N ASP A 6 0.21 -14.20 -5.44
CA ASP A 6 -0.32 -14.91 -4.25
C ASP A 6 -0.15 -14.11 -2.94
N GLY A 7 0.80 -13.18 -2.92
CA GLY A 7 1.10 -12.33 -1.77
C GLY A 7 1.80 -11.04 -2.19
N VAL A 8 1.93 -10.09 -1.26
CA VAL A 8 2.63 -8.81 -1.49
C VAL A 8 3.54 -8.49 -0.32
N MET A 9 4.74 -7.98 -0.62
CA MET A 9 5.65 -7.42 0.38
C MET A 9 5.42 -5.90 0.45
N LEU A 10 5.19 -5.38 1.65
CA LEU A 10 4.95 -3.96 1.88
C LEU A 10 6.12 -3.34 2.65
N GLY A 11 6.80 -2.38 2.03
CA GLY A 11 7.89 -1.62 2.65
C GLY A 11 7.40 -0.34 3.31
N THR A 12 7.26 0.75 2.53
CA THR A 12 6.88 2.07 3.03
C THR A 12 5.65 2.06 3.96
N PRO A 13 4.53 1.38 3.64
CA PRO A 13 3.39 1.39 4.54
C PRO A 13 3.68 0.82 5.93
N PHE A 14 4.49 -0.23 6.02
CA PHE A 14 4.88 -0.80 7.32
C PHE A 14 5.95 0.01 8.03
N ALA A 15 6.81 0.73 7.30
CA ALA A 15 7.73 1.71 7.90
C ALA A 15 6.97 2.88 8.58
N GLN A 16 5.70 3.11 8.22
CA GLN A 16 4.82 4.08 8.85
C GLN A 16 4.09 3.55 10.10
N ALA A 17 4.34 2.30 10.52
CA ALA A 17 3.78 1.76 11.76
C ALA A 17 4.50 2.33 13.00
N GLN A 18 3.79 2.45 14.13
CA GLN A 18 4.37 2.87 15.42
C GLN A 18 5.44 1.88 15.91
N GLU A 19 5.25 0.61 15.60
CA GLU A 19 6.12 -0.51 15.94
C GLU A 19 7.35 -0.60 15.02
N ALA A 20 7.36 0.16 13.91
CA ALA A 20 8.45 0.12 12.95
C ALA A 20 9.74 0.69 13.57
N PRO A 21 10.88 -0.04 13.51
CA PRO A 21 12.13 0.41 14.12
C PRO A 21 12.69 1.67 13.44
N GLY A 22 12.29 1.92 12.19
CA GLY A 22 12.64 3.12 11.44
C GLY A 22 12.00 4.41 11.95
N ARG A 23 11.03 4.34 12.88
CA ARG A 23 10.35 5.50 13.51
C ARG A 23 9.88 6.55 12.49
N GLY A 24 9.16 6.08 11.46
CA GLY A 24 8.65 6.94 10.39
C GLY A 24 9.66 7.26 9.28
N PHE A 25 10.78 6.55 9.23
CA PHE A 25 11.72 6.60 8.11
C PHE A 25 11.75 5.27 7.35
N ASN A 26 11.93 5.35 6.03
CA ASN A 26 12.13 4.21 5.16
C ASN A 26 13.40 4.39 4.31
N TRP A 27 14.05 3.31 3.91
CA TRP A 27 15.21 3.30 3.01
C TRP A 27 15.33 1.97 2.28
N GLY A 28 15.93 1.99 1.08
CA GLY A 28 16.32 0.76 0.39
C GLY A 28 17.50 0.08 1.08
N MET A 29 17.56 -1.26 1.06
CA MET A 29 18.65 -2.04 1.66
C MET A 29 20.03 -1.72 1.09
N ALA A 30 20.10 -1.21 -0.15
CA ALA A 30 21.33 -0.80 -0.82
C ALA A 30 21.81 0.62 -0.43
N ASN A 31 21.44 1.11 0.75
CA ASN A 31 21.83 2.44 1.25
C ASN A 31 23.31 2.54 1.70
N PRO A 32 23.88 1.62 2.50
CA PRO A 32 25.16 1.89 3.17
C PRO A 32 26.41 1.64 2.32
N HIS A 33 26.30 1.18 1.06
CA HIS A 33 27.49 0.86 0.26
C HIS A 33 28.17 2.15 -0.26
N PRO A 34 29.41 2.47 0.14
CA PRO A 34 30.06 3.72 -0.21
C PRO A 34 30.18 3.95 -1.72
N GLU A 35 30.44 2.89 -2.48
CA GLU A 35 30.60 2.97 -3.95
C GLU A 35 29.30 2.76 -4.73
N LEU A 36 28.21 2.37 -4.05
CA LEU A 36 26.92 2.07 -4.67
C LEU A 36 25.77 2.63 -3.81
N PRO A 37 25.73 3.95 -3.54
CA PRO A 37 24.66 4.55 -2.76
C PRO A 37 23.37 4.55 -3.58
N ARG A 38 22.60 3.46 -3.48
CA ARG A 38 21.34 3.26 -4.22
C ARG A 38 20.11 3.40 -3.33
N GLY A 39 20.29 3.76 -2.07
CA GLY A 39 19.21 3.96 -1.11
C GLY A 39 19.21 5.35 -0.52
N THR A 40 18.08 6.03 -0.57
CA THR A 40 17.87 7.31 0.14
C THR A 40 17.02 7.04 1.37
N ARG A 41 17.45 7.56 2.52
CA ARG A 41 16.60 7.59 3.71
C ARG A 41 15.56 8.68 3.56
N ILE A 42 14.29 8.30 3.55
CA ILE A 42 13.16 9.22 3.37
C ILE A 42 12.29 9.24 4.63
N SER A 43 11.82 10.42 5.00
CA SER A 43 10.81 10.58 6.05
C SER A 43 9.44 10.32 5.45
N VAL A 44 8.77 9.28 5.95
CA VAL A 44 7.42 8.88 5.53
C VAL A 44 6.39 9.11 6.64
N GLY A 45 6.85 9.49 7.83
CA GLY A 45 6.05 9.72 9.02
C GLY A 45 5.49 8.44 9.64
N THR A 46 4.84 8.58 10.79
CA THR A 46 4.10 7.48 11.43
C THR A 46 2.61 7.73 11.23
N LYS A 47 1.87 6.70 10.79
CA LYS A 47 0.46 6.80 10.40
C LYS A 47 -0.49 6.07 11.34
N GLY A 48 0.01 5.13 12.15
CA GLY A 48 -0.81 4.35 13.08
C GLY A 48 -0.05 3.13 13.60
N SER A 49 -0.69 2.33 14.45
CA SER A 49 -0.19 1.00 14.80
C SER A 49 -0.23 0.06 13.58
N LEU A 50 0.59 -0.99 13.61
CA LEU A 50 0.58 -2.04 12.59
C LEU A 50 -0.81 -2.68 12.47
N LYS A 51 -1.51 -2.81 13.61
CA LYS A 51 -2.88 -3.33 13.65
C LYS A 51 -3.85 -2.45 12.87
N GLU A 52 -3.81 -1.13 13.07
CA GLU A 52 -4.66 -0.18 12.33
C GLU A 52 -4.32 -0.18 10.83
N ILE A 53 -3.04 -0.25 10.48
CA ILE A 53 -2.58 -0.31 9.08
C ILE A 53 -3.12 -1.56 8.39
N LEU A 54 -3.09 -2.73 9.05
CA LEU A 54 -3.55 -3.98 8.47
C LEU A 54 -5.08 -4.16 8.52
N TYR A 55 -5.69 -3.92 9.67
CA TYR A 55 -7.06 -4.34 9.97
C TYR A 55 -8.02 -3.18 10.31
N GLY A 56 -7.50 -1.96 10.44
CA GLY A 56 -8.27 -0.82 10.90
C GLY A 56 -8.56 -0.84 12.41
N PRO A 57 -9.56 -0.04 12.87
CA PRO A 57 -10.42 0.82 12.07
C PRO A 57 -9.62 1.92 11.36
N THR A 58 -10.15 2.45 10.25
CA THR A 58 -9.58 3.62 9.58
C THR A 58 -10.64 4.72 9.52
N SER A 59 -10.23 5.95 9.82
CA SER A 59 -10.98 7.17 9.53
C SER A 59 -10.35 7.95 8.37
N LYS A 60 -9.32 7.38 7.72
CA LYS A 60 -8.56 7.97 6.63
C LYS A 60 -9.13 7.55 5.28
N THR A 61 -9.17 8.51 4.36
CA THR A 61 -9.60 8.32 2.97
C THR A 61 -8.42 8.15 2.01
N ASP A 62 -7.19 8.32 2.49
CA ASP A 62 -5.95 8.29 1.70
C ASP A 62 -5.43 6.86 1.42
N GLY A 63 -6.13 5.83 1.92
CA GLY A 63 -5.76 4.44 1.74
C GLY A 63 -4.52 3.99 2.50
N THR A 64 -4.09 4.72 3.54
CA THR A 64 -2.91 4.36 4.34
C THR A 64 -3.16 3.31 5.43
N GLN A 65 -4.42 2.94 5.67
CA GLN A 65 -4.82 2.03 6.74
C GLN A 65 -5.91 1.05 6.27
N ASN A 66 -6.08 -0.03 7.05
CA ASN A 66 -7.04 -1.11 6.81
C ASN A 66 -6.87 -1.83 5.45
N PHE A 67 -5.65 -2.31 5.15
CA PHE A 67 -5.38 -3.04 3.91
C PHE A 67 -6.18 -4.33 3.74
N VAL A 68 -6.43 -5.06 4.83
CA VAL A 68 -7.21 -6.30 4.77
C VAL A 68 -8.69 -6.00 4.49
N GLY A 69 -9.25 -4.94 5.08
CA GLY A 69 -10.59 -4.48 4.75
C GLY A 69 -10.70 -4.03 3.30
N ALA A 70 -9.74 -3.24 2.82
CA ALA A 70 -9.69 -2.79 1.43
C ALA A 70 -9.61 -3.97 0.44
N LEU A 71 -8.78 -4.98 0.73
CA LEU A 71 -8.67 -6.19 -0.09
C LEU A 71 -9.99 -6.97 -0.11
N LYS A 72 -10.63 -7.17 1.05
CA LYS A 72 -11.92 -7.88 1.13
C LYS A 72 -13.03 -7.16 0.36
N VAL A 73 -13.08 -5.83 0.44
CA VAL A 73 -14.04 -5.02 -0.32
C VAL A 73 -13.77 -5.17 -1.82
N ALA A 74 -12.52 -5.06 -2.26
CA ALA A 74 -12.16 -5.25 -3.66
C ALA A 74 -12.53 -6.66 -4.16
N MET A 75 -12.22 -7.70 -3.39
CA MET A 75 -12.60 -9.07 -3.70
C MET A 75 -14.11 -9.24 -3.82
N GLY A 76 -14.89 -8.65 -2.90
CA GLY A 76 -16.35 -8.67 -2.96
C GLY A 76 -16.91 -7.99 -4.21
N MET A 77 -16.35 -6.83 -4.61
CA MET A 77 -16.75 -6.12 -5.83
C MET A 77 -16.42 -6.91 -7.11
N CYS A 78 -15.33 -7.68 -7.10
CA CYS A 78 -14.95 -8.56 -8.21
C CYS A 78 -15.63 -9.94 -8.16
N GLY A 79 -16.52 -10.21 -7.19
CA GLY A 79 -17.16 -11.52 -7.02
C GLY A 79 -16.17 -12.66 -6.71
N SER A 80 -15.03 -12.34 -6.09
CA SER A 80 -13.95 -13.29 -5.80
C SER A 80 -13.99 -13.72 -4.33
N TYR A 81 -14.05 -15.03 -4.07
CA TYR A 81 -14.04 -15.56 -2.71
C TYR A 81 -12.61 -15.85 -2.22
N THR A 82 -11.76 -16.34 -3.11
CA THR A 82 -10.36 -16.67 -2.84
C THR A 82 -9.39 -15.77 -3.62
N ILE A 83 -8.12 -15.77 -3.22
CA ILE A 83 -7.06 -15.08 -3.99
C ILE A 83 -6.92 -15.69 -5.39
N ARG A 84 -7.17 -17.00 -5.55
CA ARG A 84 -7.15 -17.66 -6.85
C ARG A 84 -8.30 -17.19 -7.74
N ASP A 85 -9.49 -16.96 -7.17
CA ASP A 85 -10.62 -16.37 -7.92
C ASP A 85 -10.25 -14.95 -8.38
N LEU A 86 -9.61 -14.17 -7.49
CA LEU A 86 -9.18 -12.81 -7.78
C LEU A 86 -8.16 -12.74 -8.92
N HIS A 87 -7.37 -13.80 -9.16
CA HIS A 87 -6.46 -13.88 -10.31
C HIS A 87 -7.19 -13.89 -11.67
N GLN A 88 -8.49 -14.21 -11.69
CA GLN A 88 -9.33 -14.23 -12.90
C GLN A 88 -10.12 -12.93 -13.12
N ALA A 89 -9.99 -11.94 -12.22
CA ALA A 89 -10.69 -10.67 -12.36
C ALA A 89 -10.19 -9.89 -13.58
N GLU A 90 -11.12 -9.26 -14.30
CA GLU A 90 -10.78 -8.43 -15.47
C GLU A 90 -10.00 -7.18 -15.06
N MET A 91 -8.98 -6.83 -15.83
CA MET A 91 -8.17 -5.63 -15.61
C MET A 91 -8.37 -4.66 -16.75
N VAL A 92 -8.81 -3.45 -16.40
CA VAL A 92 -8.98 -2.34 -17.35
C VAL A 92 -7.79 -1.39 -17.23
N ILE A 93 -7.17 -1.04 -18.36
CA ILE A 93 -6.11 -0.03 -18.44
C ILE A 93 -6.78 1.31 -18.76
N ALA A 94 -6.77 2.23 -17.79
CA ALA A 94 -7.32 3.58 -17.93
C ALA A 94 -6.24 4.66 -17.71
N PRO A 95 -5.49 5.07 -18.77
CA PRO A 95 -4.36 5.98 -18.63
C PRO A 95 -4.72 7.36 -18.03
N SER A 96 -5.93 7.84 -18.29
CA SER A 96 -6.46 9.14 -17.85
C SER A 96 -7.05 9.15 -16.44
N ILE A 97 -7.10 8.00 -15.74
CA ILE A 97 -7.78 7.90 -14.43
C ILE A 97 -7.16 8.80 -13.34
N LYS A 98 -5.89 9.18 -13.50
CA LYS A 98 -5.22 10.11 -12.57
C LYS A 98 -5.79 11.53 -12.69
N THR A 99 -6.19 11.95 -13.89
CA THR A 99 -6.74 13.27 -14.17
C THR A 99 -8.27 13.33 -14.06
N GLU A 100 -8.94 12.19 -14.19
CA GLU A 100 -10.41 12.06 -14.08
C GLU A 100 -10.87 11.91 -12.62
N GLY A 101 -10.72 12.96 -11.82
CA GLY A 101 -11.31 13.03 -10.48
C GLY A 101 -10.36 12.72 -9.34
N LYS A 102 -9.43 11.78 -9.53
CA LYS A 102 -8.44 11.39 -8.50
C LYS A 102 -7.48 12.53 -8.14
N PHE A 103 -7.20 13.41 -9.10
CA PHE A 103 -6.47 14.66 -8.87
C PHE A 103 -7.10 15.54 -7.77
N PHE A 104 -8.44 15.64 -7.71
CA PHE A 104 -9.12 16.43 -6.68
C PHE A 104 -9.02 15.82 -5.27
N GLN A 105 -8.67 14.53 -5.16
CA GLN A 105 -8.46 13.84 -3.89
C GLN A 105 -7.02 13.93 -3.38
N MET A 106 -6.05 14.28 -4.24
CA MET A 106 -4.61 14.34 -3.86
C MET A 106 -4.20 15.65 -3.17
N ASN A 107 -4.99 16.71 -3.33
CA ASN A 107 -4.67 18.06 -2.83
C ASN A 107 -5.40 18.44 -1.52
N ARG A 108 -5.93 17.46 -0.78
CA ARG A 108 -6.56 17.67 0.54
C ARG A 108 -5.85 16.89 1.63
#